data_AF-A0A420VNE0-F1
#
_entry.id   AF-A0A420VNE0-F1
#
_cell.length_a   1.000
_cell.length_b   1.000
_cell.length_c   1.000
_cell.angle_alpha   90.00
_cell.angle_beta   90.00
_cell.angle_gamma   90.00
#
_symmetry.space_group_name_H-M   'P 1'
#
loop_
_entity.id
_entity.type
_entity.pdbx_description
1 polymer ?
#
loop_
_entity_poly.entity_id
_entity_poly.type
_entity_poly.pdbx_seq_one_letter_code
_entity_poly.pdbx_strand_id
1 'polypeptide(L)'
;MNIILLGGSNSVVKNGLRIGLENENITLHNYALGLSTSLQNLYELIRHKDNIHKSDYIISESNINDYLSPVSLKIILRNIDYFYEELYKANKTTIVLILPIPACNDKSKAINEAHRKNCAYYGFNLIDVDLYYQKNHLYDFDQNYKFHPMPLAMQELGKNIIKNLNNFKSSKTNISYSNNQFYIFKPSDFDILEHKNSFFHEKVARIKAKEKIIFPKNLCGYQILGIHTWNQANLASHTISSISIENSFFKLVKNFGLINTFQDIQNENALCDDQTSLYLNTQAIKQSEESSGLSMANEKTPRLDYIDLIGILLLKNDECKKLDFKNHLTNTHEFLIPPIVFYKELALEYHELTRLDTQTFLQSQNHNLLRFLNHKNLQKEYETFIHQNNQLYGASLRIKERLSYKLGEVIMKNSKSYLGYFKIPFELRKVKKAHFKQQKDVKNLPPLKSYADYKHAQIAKTHLPYLLGNALLQASRTPFKLGYLTLPFKLKKIAQNYKKKF
;
A
#
# COMPACT_ATOMS: atom_id res chain seq x y z
N MET A 1 -12.24 -18.38 17.73
CA MET A 1 -12.99 -17.79 16.61
C MET A 1 -12.25 -18.10 15.32
N ASN A 2 -12.95 -18.58 14.30
CA ASN A 2 -12.37 -19.02 13.04
C ASN A 2 -12.55 -17.94 11.98
N ILE A 3 -11.44 -17.46 11.43
CA ILE A 3 -11.43 -16.43 10.38
C ILE A 3 -10.80 -17.01 9.12
N ILE A 4 -11.48 -16.84 7.99
CA ILE A 4 -10.92 -17.10 6.67
C ILE A 4 -10.33 -15.81 6.13
N LEU A 5 -9.10 -15.87 5.62
CA LEU A 5 -8.49 -14.79 4.84
C LEU A 5 -8.32 -15.27 3.39
N LEU A 6 -9.03 -14.62 2.48
CA LEU A 6 -8.91 -14.78 1.03
C LEU A 6 -8.18 -13.55 0.48
N GLY A 7 -7.20 -13.75 -0.40
CA GLY A 7 -6.71 -12.62 -1.16
C GLY A 7 -5.38 -12.76 -1.85
N GLY A 8 -4.82 -11.61 -2.18
CA GLY A 8 -3.58 -11.44 -2.90
C GLY A 8 -2.32 -11.62 -2.08
N SER A 9 -1.21 -11.23 -2.71
CA SER A 9 0.10 -11.13 -2.08
C SER A 9 0.09 -10.23 -0.83
N ASN A 10 -0.79 -9.23 -0.76
CA ASN A 10 -0.94 -8.36 0.42
C ASN A 10 -1.45 -9.10 1.66
N SER A 11 -2.17 -10.19 1.46
CA SER A 11 -2.63 -11.12 2.51
C SER A 11 -1.66 -12.27 2.79
N VAL A 12 -0.62 -12.46 1.95
CA VAL A 12 0.47 -13.43 2.15
C VAL A 12 1.66 -12.82 2.86
N VAL A 13 1.98 -11.54 2.59
CA VAL A 13 3.17 -10.85 3.12
C VAL A 13 3.25 -10.99 4.63
N LYS A 14 4.39 -11.53 5.09
CA LYS A 14 4.62 -11.84 6.51
C LYS A 14 4.39 -10.61 7.39
N ASN A 15 4.90 -9.44 7.03
CA ASN A 15 4.84 -8.25 7.90
C ASN A 15 3.60 -7.35 7.66
N GLY A 16 2.55 -7.87 7.03
CA GLY A 16 1.37 -7.09 6.60
C GLY A 16 0.09 -7.41 7.37
N LEU A 17 -1.03 -7.41 6.64
CA LEU A 17 -2.39 -7.61 7.17
C LEU A 17 -2.51 -8.87 8.03
N ARG A 18 -1.91 -9.97 7.55
CA ARG A 18 -1.95 -11.28 8.19
C ARG A 18 -1.52 -11.24 9.66
N ILE A 19 -0.35 -10.64 9.96
CA ILE A 19 0.13 -10.54 11.35
C ILE A 19 -0.85 -9.73 12.22
N GLY A 20 -1.49 -8.70 11.64
CA GLY A 20 -2.49 -7.93 12.36
C GLY A 20 -3.73 -8.74 12.75
N LEU A 21 -4.07 -9.75 11.94
CA LEU A 21 -5.21 -10.63 12.14
C LEU A 21 -4.90 -11.82 13.08
N GLU A 22 -3.64 -12.15 13.29
CA GLU A 22 -3.22 -13.20 14.22
C GLU A 22 -3.41 -12.74 15.68
N ASN A 23 -4.11 -13.55 16.48
CA ASN A 23 -4.40 -13.30 17.89
C ASN A 23 -4.59 -14.64 18.63
N GLU A 24 -4.31 -14.72 19.93
CA GLU A 24 -4.40 -15.96 20.72
C GLU A 24 -5.78 -16.64 20.64
N ASN A 25 -6.86 -15.86 20.51
CA ASN A 25 -8.23 -16.38 20.45
C ASN A 25 -8.76 -16.60 19.02
N ILE A 26 -7.90 -16.43 18.02
CA ILE A 26 -8.24 -16.49 16.60
C ILE A 26 -7.47 -17.62 15.91
N THR A 27 -8.23 -18.48 15.26
CA THR A 27 -7.68 -19.43 14.29
C THR A 27 -7.86 -18.81 12.90
N LEU A 28 -6.74 -18.34 12.33
CA LEU A 28 -6.71 -17.73 11.01
C LEU A 28 -6.38 -18.80 9.95
N HIS A 29 -7.33 -19.09 9.07
CA HIS A 29 -7.12 -19.90 7.89
C HIS A 29 -6.84 -18.99 6.70
N ASN A 30 -5.57 -18.92 6.28
CA ASN A 30 -5.16 -18.05 5.19
C ASN A 30 -5.04 -18.84 3.88
N TYR A 31 -5.92 -18.56 2.94
CA TYR A 31 -5.95 -19.12 1.59
C TYR A 31 -5.53 -18.10 0.52
N ALA A 32 -4.94 -16.99 0.94
CA ALA A 32 -4.40 -16.01 0.03
C ALA A 32 -3.21 -16.56 -0.77
N LEU A 33 -3.09 -16.13 -2.02
CA LEU A 33 -2.01 -16.50 -2.92
C LEU A 33 -1.39 -15.26 -3.59
N GLY A 34 -0.11 -15.34 -3.94
CA GLY A 34 0.48 -14.31 -4.79
C GLY A 34 -0.23 -14.24 -6.14
N LEU A 35 -0.44 -13.03 -6.68
CA LEU A 35 -1.17 -12.80 -7.94
C LEU A 35 -2.64 -13.28 -7.93
N SER A 36 -3.22 -13.55 -6.75
CA SER A 36 -4.61 -14.00 -6.60
C SER A 36 -5.62 -12.93 -7.01
N THR A 37 -6.41 -13.25 -8.04
CA THR A 37 -7.60 -12.51 -8.50
C THR A 37 -8.84 -12.90 -7.68
N SER A 38 -9.93 -12.18 -7.89
CA SER A 38 -11.26 -12.57 -7.40
C SER A 38 -11.64 -14.01 -7.77
N LEU A 39 -11.22 -14.49 -8.95
CA LEU A 39 -11.47 -15.87 -9.38
C LEU A 39 -10.66 -16.89 -8.56
N GLN A 40 -9.43 -16.58 -8.17
CA GLN A 40 -8.68 -17.43 -7.24
C GLN A 40 -9.35 -17.46 -5.86
N ASN A 41 -9.83 -16.32 -5.35
CA ASN A 41 -10.57 -16.31 -4.09
C ASN A 41 -11.85 -17.17 -4.16
N LEU A 42 -12.57 -17.13 -5.28
CA LEU A 42 -13.69 -18.04 -5.55
C LEU A 42 -13.23 -19.49 -5.53
N TYR A 43 -12.15 -19.82 -6.24
CA TYR A 43 -11.58 -21.17 -6.25
C TYR A 43 -11.33 -21.69 -4.82
N GLU A 44 -10.75 -20.88 -3.93
CA GLU A 44 -10.49 -21.29 -2.55
C GLU A 44 -11.77 -21.43 -1.70
N LEU A 45 -12.82 -20.63 -1.96
CA LEU A 45 -14.12 -20.83 -1.32
C LEU A 45 -14.67 -22.24 -1.60
N ILE A 46 -14.56 -22.67 -2.85
CA ILE A 46 -15.04 -24.00 -3.28
C ILE A 46 -14.13 -25.09 -2.74
N ARG A 47 -12.81 -24.90 -2.83
CA ARG A 47 -11.79 -25.88 -2.43
C ARG A 47 -11.80 -26.16 -0.93
N HIS A 48 -12.05 -25.14 -0.12
CA HIS A 48 -12.01 -25.21 1.34
C HIS A 48 -13.39 -25.08 1.98
N LYS A 49 -14.45 -25.49 1.27
CA LYS A 49 -15.86 -25.37 1.68
C LYS A 49 -16.14 -25.77 3.12
N ASP A 50 -15.51 -26.83 3.63
CA ASP A 50 -15.70 -27.29 5.01
C ASP A 50 -15.18 -26.28 6.04
N ASN A 51 -14.02 -25.66 5.78
CA ASN A 51 -13.45 -24.64 6.66
C ASN A 51 -14.20 -23.33 6.52
N ILE A 52 -14.67 -22.99 5.31
CA ILE A 52 -15.59 -21.86 5.09
C ILE A 52 -16.86 -22.06 5.93
N HIS A 53 -17.48 -23.24 5.89
CA HIS A 53 -18.70 -23.52 6.66
C HIS A 53 -18.48 -23.41 8.17
N LYS A 54 -17.30 -23.78 8.67
CA LYS A 54 -16.94 -23.70 10.10
C LYS A 54 -16.45 -22.33 10.55
N SER A 55 -16.28 -21.37 9.63
CA SER A 55 -15.80 -20.04 9.97
C SER A 55 -16.89 -19.15 10.55
N ASP A 56 -16.46 -18.16 11.33
CA ASP A 56 -17.29 -17.09 11.86
C ASP A 56 -17.26 -15.87 10.90
N TYR A 57 -16.08 -15.57 10.36
CA TYR A 57 -15.84 -14.43 9.47
C TYR A 57 -15.06 -14.83 8.22
N ILE A 58 -15.32 -14.11 7.12
CA ILE A 58 -14.50 -14.13 5.91
C ILE A 58 -13.96 -12.73 5.68
N ILE A 59 -12.65 -12.61 5.54
CA ILE A 59 -11.97 -11.37 5.15
C ILE A 59 -11.43 -11.57 3.74
N SER A 60 -11.68 -10.61 2.83
CA SER A 60 -11.21 -10.70 1.46
C SER A 60 -10.60 -9.40 0.92
N GLU A 61 -9.53 -9.53 0.14
CA GLU A 61 -9.00 -8.50 -0.76
C GLU A 61 -8.53 -9.13 -2.08
N SER A 62 -8.77 -8.49 -3.23
CA SER A 62 -8.28 -9.00 -4.53
C SER A 62 -8.08 -7.94 -5.61
N ASN A 63 -8.65 -6.75 -5.41
CA ASN A 63 -8.83 -5.73 -6.44
C ASN A 63 -7.52 -5.31 -7.14
N ILE A 64 -6.40 -5.34 -6.41
CA ILE A 64 -5.07 -5.06 -6.96
C ILE A 64 -4.66 -6.09 -8.02
N ASN A 65 -4.84 -7.38 -7.74
CA ASN A 65 -4.48 -8.44 -8.69
C ASN A 65 -5.52 -8.59 -9.79
N ASP A 66 -6.79 -8.30 -9.51
CA ASP A 66 -7.80 -8.14 -10.57
C ASP A 66 -7.35 -7.06 -11.58
N TYR A 67 -6.77 -5.96 -11.10
CA TYR A 67 -6.21 -4.92 -11.97
C TYR A 67 -4.94 -5.36 -12.72
N LEU A 68 -4.02 -6.06 -12.04
CA LEU A 68 -2.77 -6.54 -12.63
C LEU A 68 -2.97 -7.73 -13.57
N SER A 69 -4.12 -8.40 -13.50
CA SER A 69 -4.46 -9.52 -14.38
C SER A 69 -4.39 -9.08 -15.85
N PRO A 70 -3.73 -9.86 -16.72
CA PRO A 70 -3.66 -9.58 -18.15
C PRO A 70 -5.00 -9.88 -18.87
N VAL A 71 -5.96 -10.47 -18.16
CA VAL A 71 -7.29 -10.81 -18.67
C VAL A 71 -8.08 -9.54 -19.02
N SER A 72 -8.98 -9.66 -20.00
CA SER A 72 -9.87 -8.56 -20.40
C SER A 72 -10.72 -8.04 -19.24
N LEU A 73 -10.98 -6.73 -19.21
CA LEU A 73 -11.80 -6.11 -18.17
C LEU A 73 -13.19 -6.75 -18.08
N LYS A 74 -13.82 -7.11 -19.21
CA LYS A 74 -15.13 -7.80 -19.22
C LYS A 74 -15.11 -9.06 -18.35
N ILE A 75 -14.09 -9.89 -18.51
CA ILE A 75 -13.97 -11.16 -17.79
C ILE A 75 -13.60 -10.91 -16.33
N ILE A 76 -12.75 -9.93 -16.04
CA ILE A 76 -12.44 -9.54 -14.65
C ILE A 76 -13.72 -9.14 -13.92
N LEU A 77 -14.55 -8.28 -14.50
CA LEU A 77 -15.81 -7.85 -13.89
C LEU A 77 -16.78 -9.01 -13.65
N ARG A 78 -16.90 -9.93 -14.62
CA ARG A 78 -17.68 -11.16 -14.48
C ARG A 78 -17.17 -12.04 -13.33
N ASN A 79 -15.85 -12.22 -13.23
CA ASN A 79 -15.25 -13.05 -12.19
C ASN A 79 -15.44 -12.43 -10.79
N ILE A 80 -15.43 -11.09 -10.68
CA ILE A 80 -15.81 -10.38 -9.44
C ILE A 80 -17.26 -10.70 -9.08
N ASP A 81 -18.21 -10.61 -10.03
CA ASP A 81 -19.62 -10.90 -9.75
C ASP A 81 -19.83 -12.35 -9.30
N TYR A 82 -19.18 -13.32 -9.96
CA TYR A 82 -19.20 -14.72 -9.53
C TYR A 82 -18.66 -14.91 -8.10
N PHE A 83 -17.52 -14.28 -7.79
CA PHE A 83 -16.89 -14.40 -6.49
C PHE A 83 -17.81 -13.89 -5.37
N TYR A 84 -18.45 -12.75 -5.58
CA TYR A 84 -19.31 -12.16 -4.57
C TYR A 84 -20.63 -12.90 -4.40
N GLU A 85 -21.17 -13.50 -5.47
CA GLU A 85 -22.32 -14.39 -5.34
C GLU A 85 -21.98 -15.67 -4.55
N GLU A 86 -20.80 -16.27 -4.76
CA GLU A 86 -20.36 -17.44 -3.96
C GLU A 86 -20.04 -17.06 -2.51
N LEU A 87 -19.47 -15.88 -2.26
CA LEU A 87 -19.35 -15.33 -0.89
C LEU A 87 -20.72 -15.19 -0.23
N TYR A 88 -21.74 -14.78 -0.98
CA TYR A 88 -23.09 -14.64 -0.47
C TYR A 88 -23.68 -16.00 -0.10
N LYS A 89 -23.53 -17.00 -0.97
CA LYS A 89 -23.97 -18.39 -0.74
C LYS A 89 -23.27 -19.04 0.46
N ALA A 90 -22.03 -18.65 0.77
CA ALA A 90 -21.33 -19.12 1.96
C ALA A 90 -22.02 -18.69 3.28
N ASN A 91 -22.84 -17.63 3.23
CA ASN A 91 -23.65 -17.13 4.35
C ASN A 91 -22.83 -16.85 5.63
N LYS A 92 -21.75 -16.08 5.47
CA LYS A 92 -20.85 -15.66 6.57
C LYS A 92 -20.81 -14.15 6.72
N THR A 93 -20.39 -13.70 7.89
CA THR A 93 -20.09 -12.28 8.10
C THR A 93 -18.83 -11.94 7.29
N THR A 94 -19.04 -11.29 6.16
CA THR A 94 -17.99 -11.00 5.19
C THR A 94 -17.51 -9.56 5.33
N ILE A 95 -16.19 -9.40 5.36
CA ILE A 95 -15.47 -8.12 5.42
C ILE A 95 -14.60 -8.03 4.17
N VAL A 96 -14.87 -7.05 3.32
CA VAL A 96 -14.14 -6.80 2.09
C VAL A 96 -13.23 -5.60 2.28
N LEU A 97 -11.97 -5.75 1.93
CA LEU A 97 -11.01 -4.66 1.82
C LEU A 97 -10.81 -4.33 0.34
N ILE A 98 -10.97 -3.05 0.00
CA ILE A 98 -10.56 -2.51 -1.30
C ILE A 98 -9.28 -1.71 -1.08
N LEU A 99 -8.17 -2.23 -1.61
CA LEU A 99 -6.84 -1.64 -1.45
C LEU A 99 -6.58 -0.57 -2.53
N PRO A 100 -5.72 0.43 -2.27
CA PRO A 100 -5.45 1.49 -3.24
C PRO A 100 -4.77 0.93 -4.50
N ILE A 101 -5.27 1.33 -5.68
CA ILE A 101 -4.63 1.05 -6.98
C ILE A 101 -4.01 2.35 -7.52
N PRO A 102 -2.68 2.54 -7.44
CA PRO A 102 -2.05 3.83 -7.78
C PRO A 102 -2.27 4.31 -9.21
N ALA A 103 -2.56 3.39 -10.14
CA ALA A 103 -2.72 3.72 -11.56
C ALA A 103 -3.86 4.71 -11.85
N CYS A 104 -4.91 4.74 -11.02
CA CYS A 104 -6.05 5.67 -11.11
C CYS A 104 -6.71 5.80 -12.51
N ASN A 105 -6.56 4.79 -13.36
CA ASN A 105 -7.11 4.75 -14.73
C ASN A 105 -8.52 4.12 -14.75
N ASP A 106 -9.18 4.15 -15.91
CA ASP A 106 -10.56 3.67 -16.04
C ASP A 106 -10.72 2.18 -15.71
N LYS A 107 -9.70 1.35 -16.00
CA LYS A 107 -9.67 -0.07 -15.60
C LYS A 107 -9.73 -0.20 -14.07
N SER A 108 -8.85 0.51 -13.36
CA SER A 108 -8.80 0.47 -11.89
C SER A 108 -10.10 0.99 -11.24
N LYS A 109 -10.70 2.05 -11.80
CA LYS A 109 -11.98 2.59 -11.34
C LYS A 109 -13.11 1.57 -11.54
N ALA A 110 -13.20 0.96 -12.72
CA ALA A 110 -14.23 -0.03 -13.02
C ALA A 110 -14.15 -1.25 -12.09
N ILE A 111 -12.94 -1.73 -11.79
CA ILE A 111 -12.71 -2.85 -10.88
C ILE A 111 -13.12 -2.50 -9.46
N ASN A 112 -12.64 -1.37 -8.91
CA ASN A 112 -13.00 -0.97 -7.55
C ASN A 112 -14.50 -0.70 -7.42
N GLU A 113 -15.13 -0.09 -8.43
CA GLU A 113 -16.59 0.10 -8.46
C GLU A 113 -17.36 -1.22 -8.50
N ALA A 114 -16.87 -2.24 -9.20
CA ALA A 114 -17.52 -3.56 -9.20
C ALA A 114 -17.48 -4.20 -7.81
N HIS A 115 -16.35 -4.12 -7.10
CA HIS A 115 -16.26 -4.57 -5.71
C HIS A 115 -17.20 -3.80 -4.78
N ARG A 116 -17.24 -2.47 -4.90
CA ARG A 116 -18.16 -1.61 -4.10
C ARG A 116 -19.62 -1.94 -4.35
N LYS A 117 -20.01 -2.07 -5.62
CA LYS A 117 -21.38 -2.42 -6.02
C LYS A 117 -21.79 -3.77 -5.48
N ASN A 118 -20.93 -4.78 -5.57
CA ASN A 118 -21.22 -6.09 -5.02
C ASN A 118 -21.30 -6.06 -3.48
N CYS A 119 -20.41 -5.33 -2.78
CA CYS A 119 -20.54 -5.12 -1.33
C CYS A 119 -21.90 -4.51 -0.98
N ALA A 120 -22.30 -3.46 -1.71
CA ALA A 120 -23.56 -2.78 -1.47
C ALA A 120 -24.78 -3.65 -1.81
N TYR A 121 -24.69 -4.44 -2.88
CA TYR A 121 -25.76 -5.35 -3.30
C TYR A 121 -26.00 -6.44 -2.26
N TYR A 122 -24.96 -7.18 -1.86
CA TYR A 122 -25.04 -8.29 -0.90
C TYR A 122 -25.03 -7.85 0.58
N GLY A 123 -24.73 -6.58 0.85
CA GLY A 123 -24.65 -6.05 2.22
C GLY A 123 -23.40 -6.50 2.98
N PHE A 124 -22.29 -6.68 2.29
CA PHE A 124 -21.00 -6.98 2.94
C PHE A 124 -20.40 -5.76 3.62
N ASN A 125 -19.63 -6.00 4.67
CA ASN A 125 -18.92 -4.94 5.38
C ASN A 125 -17.73 -4.49 4.55
N LEU A 126 -17.67 -3.21 4.20
CA LEU A 126 -16.60 -2.68 3.37
C LEU A 126 -15.63 -1.83 4.19
N ILE A 127 -14.34 -2.08 4.01
CA ILE A 127 -13.22 -1.22 4.41
C ILE A 127 -12.58 -0.70 3.10
N ASP A 128 -12.91 0.53 2.73
CA ASP A 128 -12.51 1.12 1.45
C ASP A 128 -11.24 1.97 1.62
N VAL A 129 -10.09 1.31 1.60
CA VAL A 129 -8.79 1.97 1.74
C VAL A 129 -8.50 2.83 0.51
N ASP A 130 -8.91 2.39 -0.68
CA ASP A 130 -8.81 3.16 -1.92
C ASP A 130 -9.55 4.51 -1.83
N LEU A 131 -10.82 4.52 -1.39
CA LEU A 131 -11.59 5.75 -1.20
C LEU A 131 -10.98 6.65 -0.12
N TYR A 132 -10.48 6.07 0.98
CA TYR A 132 -9.74 6.82 2.00
C TYR A 132 -8.50 7.50 1.41
N TYR A 133 -7.74 6.81 0.55
CA TYR A 133 -6.58 7.37 -0.13
C TYR A 133 -6.94 8.52 -1.08
N GLN A 134 -8.05 8.38 -1.80
CA GLN A 134 -8.59 9.44 -2.68
C GLN A 134 -8.96 10.69 -1.88
N LYS A 135 -9.78 10.53 -0.82
CA LYS A 135 -10.25 11.63 0.04
C LYS A 135 -9.11 12.41 0.69
N ASN A 136 -8.02 11.72 1.03
CA ASN A 136 -6.90 12.29 1.79
C ASN A 136 -5.66 12.59 0.93
N HIS A 137 -5.74 12.49 -0.40
CA HIS A 137 -4.63 12.74 -1.32
C HIS A 137 -3.35 11.95 -0.96
N LEU A 138 -3.49 10.63 -0.81
CA LEU A 138 -2.42 9.75 -0.33
C LEU A 138 -1.68 8.96 -1.42
N TYR A 139 -2.17 8.90 -2.67
CA TYR A 139 -1.49 8.12 -3.72
C TYR A 139 -0.06 8.57 -3.99
N ASP A 140 0.24 9.87 -3.90
CA ASP A 140 1.60 10.40 -4.07
C ASP A 140 2.56 9.94 -2.96
N PHE A 141 2.03 9.72 -1.76
CA PHE A 141 2.82 9.23 -0.63
C PHE A 141 3.15 7.75 -0.78
N ASP A 142 2.23 6.98 -1.36
CA ASP A 142 2.33 5.53 -1.49
C ASP A 142 3.06 5.07 -2.76
N GLN A 143 3.51 5.98 -3.63
CA GLN A 143 4.25 5.62 -4.86
C GLN A 143 5.49 4.77 -4.57
N ASN A 144 6.09 4.90 -3.38
CA ASN A 144 7.23 4.10 -2.93
C ASN A 144 6.88 2.60 -2.73
N TYR A 145 5.60 2.30 -2.54
CA TYR A 145 5.08 0.98 -2.18
C TYR A 145 4.34 0.28 -3.34
N LYS A 146 4.13 0.98 -4.47
CA LYS A 146 3.48 0.46 -5.68
C LYS A 146 2.15 -0.23 -5.35
N PHE A 147 2.04 -1.54 -5.57
CA PHE A 147 0.84 -2.34 -5.36
C PHE A 147 0.82 -3.06 -3.98
N HIS A 148 1.72 -2.69 -3.08
CA HIS A 148 1.87 -3.29 -1.75
C HIS A 148 1.75 -2.24 -0.66
N PRO A 149 0.55 -1.94 -0.14
CA PRO A 149 0.36 -0.91 0.88
C PRO A 149 1.31 -1.09 2.08
N MET A 150 1.68 0.02 2.72
CA MET A 150 2.64 0.03 3.83
C MET A 150 2.39 -1.10 4.85
N PRO A 151 3.35 -2.02 5.07
CA PRO A 151 3.13 -3.21 5.89
C PRO A 151 2.65 -2.92 7.33
N LEU A 152 3.23 -1.91 7.98
CA LEU A 152 2.81 -1.49 9.33
C LEU A 152 1.37 -0.96 9.37
N ALA A 153 0.94 -0.21 8.35
CA ALA A 153 -0.45 0.21 8.26
C ALA A 153 -1.38 -0.99 8.09
N MET A 154 -1.01 -1.94 7.23
CA MET A 154 -1.81 -3.16 7.06
C MET A 154 -1.87 -4.01 8.33
N GLN A 155 -0.78 -4.07 9.11
CA GLN A 155 -0.77 -4.74 10.41
C GLN A 155 -1.72 -4.06 11.41
N GLU A 156 -1.66 -2.73 11.53
CA GLU A 156 -2.58 -1.99 12.41
C GLU A 156 -4.04 -2.10 11.95
N LEU A 157 -4.28 -2.09 10.64
CA LEU A 157 -5.61 -2.36 10.08
C LEU A 157 -6.12 -3.74 10.51
N GLY A 158 -5.30 -4.78 10.38
CA GLY A 158 -5.65 -6.13 10.85
C GLY A 158 -6.01 -6.14 12.34
N LYS A 159 -5.19 -5.51 13.20
CA LYS A 159 -5.47 -5.40 14.64
C LYS A 159 -6.79 -4.68 14.92
N ASN A 160 -7.07 -3.60 14.19
CA ASN A 160 -8.31 -2.84 14.32
C ASN A 160 -9.52 -3.67 13.91
N ILE A 161 -9.42 -4.46 12.83
CA ILE A 161 -10.47 -5.41 12.43
C ILE A 161 -10.75 -6.40 13.57
N ILE A 162 -9.70 -7.04 14.11
CA ILE A 162 -9.84 -8.02 15.21
C ILE A 162 -10.54 -7.42 16.43
N LYS A 163 -10.13 -6.21 16.85
CA LYS A 163 -10.73 -5.51 18.00
C LYS A 163 -12.21 -5.15 17.79
N ASN A 164 -12.68 -5.12 16.54
CA ASN A 164 -14.01 -4.65 16.18
C ASN A 164 -14.88 -5.75 15.52
N LEU A 165 -14.51 -7.03 15.62
CA LEU A 165 -15.25 -8.12 14.94
C LEU A 165 -16.75 -8.14 15.26
N ASN A 166 -17.12 -7.82 16.50
CA ASN A 166 -18.51 -7.80 16.96
C ASN A 166 -19.34 -6.65 16.35
N ASN A 167 -18.71 -5.67 15.70
CA ASN A 167 -19.39 -4.53 15.08
C ASN A 167 -19.82 -4.79 13.63
N PHE A 168 -19.30 -5.85 13.00
CA PHE A 168 -19.63 -6.19 11.62
C PHE A 168 -21.00 -6.85 11.52
N LYS A 169 -21.74 -6.46 10.48
CA LYS A 169 -23.12 -6.90 10.26
C LYS A 169 -23.14 -8.14 9.36
N SER A 170 -24.15 -8.99 9.56
CA SER A 170 -24.46 -10.05 8.62
C SER A 170 -24.86 -9.48 7.25
N SER A 171 -24.69 -10.29 6.20
CA SER A 171 -25.14 -9.96 4.86
C SER A 171 -26.67 -9.81 4.79
N LYS A 172 -27.15 -9.20 3.71
CA LYS A 172 -28.59 -9.08 3.44
C LYS A 172 -29.24 -10.45 3.25
N THR A 173 -30.52 -10.56 3.56
CA THR A 173 -31.28 -11.81 3.35
C THR A 173 -32.09 -11.76 2.05
N ASN A 174 -32.48 -12.93 1.54
CA ASN A 174 -33.42 -13.09 0.42
C ASN A 174 -32.96 -12.46 -0.91
N ILE A 175 -31.65 -12.42 -1.17
CA ILE A 175 -31.14 -12.03 -2.48
C ILE A 175 -31.14 -13.26 -3.40
N SER A 176 -31.73 -13.13 -4.59
CA SER A 176 -31.70 -14.19 -5.60
C SER A 176 -30.29 -14.34 -6.17
N TYR A 177 -29.80 -15.56 -6.27
CA TYR A 177 -28.53 -15.88 -6.93
C TYR A 177 -28.78 -16.74 -8.18
N SER A 178 -27.74 -16.95 -8.98
CA SER A 178 -27.75 -17.78 -10.19
C SER A 178 -27.72 -19.28 -9.88
N ASN A 179 -28.02 -20.10 -10.89
CA ASN A 179 -27.83 -21.55 -10.83
C ASN A 179 -26.42 -22.01 -11.27
N ASN A 180 -25.43 -21.10 -11.22
CA ASN A 180 -24.03 -21.42 -11.52
C ASN A 180 -23.50 -22.50 -10.58
N GLN A 181 -22.82 -23.49 -11.14
CA GLN A 181 -22.23 -24.60 -10.41
C GLN A 181 -20.72 -24.65 -10.66
N PHE A 182 -19.94 -24.42 -9.60
CA PHE A 182 -18.49 -24.50 -9.66
C PHE A 182 -18.00 -25.89 -9.22
N TYR A 183 -17.05 -26.43 -9.98
CA TYR A 183 -16.45 -27.73 -9.71
C TYR A 183 -14.93 -27.64 -9.86
N ILE A 184 -14.18 -28.33 -8.99
CA ILE A 184 -12.73 -28.43 -9.09
C ILE A 184 -12.36 -29.82 -9.58
N PHE A 185 -11.91 -29.89 -10.83
CA PHE A 185 -11.37 -31.13 -11.39
C PHE A 185 -9.93 -31.34 -10.92
N LYS A 186 -9.64 -32.53 -10.40
CA LYS A 186 -8.31 -33.01 -10.03
C LYS A 186 -8.10 -34.37 -10.67
N PRO A 187 -7.01 -34.59 -11.43
CA PRO A 187 -6.75 -35.89 -12.03
C PRO A 187 -6.29 -36.89 -10.94
N SER A 188 -6.81 -38.14 -10.98
CA SER A 188 -6.52 -39.17 -9.98
C SER A 188 -5.44 -40.17 -10.35
N ASP A 189 -5.11 -40.32 -11.64
CA ASP A 189 -4.27 -41.42 -12.14
C ASP A 189 -2.78 -41.04 -12.31
N PHE A 190 -2.30 -40.07 -11.53
CA PHE A 190 -0.97 -39.49 -11.68
C PHE A 190 -0.17 -39.53 -10.39
N ASP A 191 1.15 -39.44 -10.51
CA ASP A 191 2.07 -39.35 -9.38
C ASP A 191 1.70 -38.13 -8.51
N ILE A 192 1.33 -38.37 -7.25
CA ILE A 192 1.04 -37.31 -6.28
C ILE A 192 2.31 -36.98 -5.50
N LEU A 193 2.71 -35.72 -5.56
CA LEU A 193 3.85 -35.16 -4.81
C LEU A 193 3.35 -34.15 -3.77
N GLU A 194 4.19 -33.88 -2.77
CA GLU A 194 3.93 -32.82 -1.79
C GLU A 194 4.92 -31.67 -1.99
N HIS A 195 4.40 -30.48 -2.28
CA HIS A 195 5.16 -29.25 -2.38
C HIS A 195 4.92 -28.40 -1.14
N LYS A 196 6.00 -27.95 -0.50
CA LYS A 196 5.93 -27.15 0.72
C LYS A 196 6.97 -26.05 0.74
N ASN A 197 6.61 -24.91 1.30
CA ASN A 197 7.55 -23.88 1.73
C ASN A 197 7.18 -23.39 3.14
N SER A 198 7.72 -22.23 3.55
CA SER A 198 7.45 -21.67 4.88
C SER A 198 5.99 -21.26 5.11
N PHE A 199 5.16 -21.21 4.06
CA PHE A 199 3.79 -20.73 4.14
C PHE A 199 2.76 -21.67 3.51
N PHE A 200 3.06 -22.21 2.33
CA PHE A 200 2.16 -23.10 1.58
C PHE A 200 2.56 -24.56 1.73
N HIS A 201 1.56 -25.44 1.70
CA HIS A 201 1.73 -26.89 1.61
C HIS A 201 0.63 -27.45 0.73
N GLU A 202 1.01 -28.08 -0.39
CA GLU A 202 0.10 -28.56 -1.41
C GLU A 202 0.43 -29.96 -1.90
N LYS A 203 -0.62 -30.73 -2.18
CA LYS A 203 -0.52 -31.97 -2.96
C LYS A 203 -0.69 -31.63 -4.43
N VAL A 204 0.25 -32.07 -5.25
CA VAL A 204 0.29 -31.80 -6.70
C VAL A 204 0.30 -33.11 -7.47
N ALA A 205 -0.46 -33.18 -8.55
CA ALA A 205 -0.41 -34.27 -9.52
C ALA A 205 0.59 -33.91 -10.61
N ARG A 206 1.68 -34.66 -10.71
CA ARG A 206 2.69 -34.45 -11.75
C ARG A 206 2.27 -35.12 -13.04
N ILE A 207 2.09 -34.33 -14.09
CA ILE A 207 1.84 -34.81 -15.45
C ILE A 207 3.11 -34.62 -16.27
N LYS A 208 3.66 -35.68 -16.84
CA LYS A 208 4.90 -35.69 -17.64
C LYS A 208 4.60 -35.52 -19.13
N ALA A 209 5.60 -35.16 -19.92
CA ALA A 209 5.47 -34.83 -21.35
C ALA A 209 4.83 -35.91 -22.23
N LYS A 210 4.93 -37.19 -21.85
CA LYS A 210 4.34 -38.31 -22.59
C LYS A 210 2.92 -38.65 -22.14
N GLU A 211 2.44 -38.01 -21.09
CA GLU A 211 1.15 -38.29 -20.48
C GLU A 211 0.11 -37.27 -20.96
N LYS A 212 -1.16 -37.65 -20.86
CA LYS A 212 -2.30 -36.86 -21.32
C LYS A 212 -3.46 -37.06 -20.36
N ILE A 213 -4.10 -35.97 -19.94
CA ILE A 213 -5.36 -36.02 -19.21
C ILE A 213 -6.49 -36.00 -20.24
N ILE A 214 -7.40 -36.97 -20.15
CA ILE A 214 -8.67 -36.95 -20.88
C ILE A 214 -9.75 -36.52 -19.89
N PHE A 215 -10.51 -35.49 -20.23
CA PHE A 215 -11.56 -34.98 -19.35
C PHE A 215 -12.72 -35.99 -19.29
N PRO A 216 -13.20 -36.35 -18.09
CA PRO A 216 -14.34 -37.25 -17.95
C PRO A 216 -15.61 -36.74 -18.64
N LYS A 217 -16.42 -37.66 -19.20
CA LYS A 217 -17.68 -37.34 -19.90
C LYS A 217 -18.69 -36.57 -19.07
N ASN A 218 -18.69 -36.73 -17.75
CA ASN A 218 -19.58 -35.98 -16.86
C ASN A 218 -19.21 -34.48 -16.75
N LEU A 219 -18.05 -34.09 -17.27
CA LEU A 219 -17.61 -32.69 -17.38
C LEU A 219 -17.97 -32.06 -18.73
N CYS A 220 -18.65 -32.78 -19.64
CA CYS A 220 -19.14 -32.19 -20.88
C CYS A 220 -20.06 -30.99 -20.60
N GLY A 221 -19.84 -29.90 -21.33
CA GLY A 221 -20.55 -28.62 -21.19
C GLY A 221 -20.03 -27.73 -20.06
N TYR A 222 -19.04 -28.16 -19.27
CA TYR A 222 -18.41 -27.27 -18.30
C TYR A 222 -17.40 -26.34 -18.98
N GLN A 223 -17.40 -25.06 -18.61
CA GLN A 223 -16.41 -24.09 -19.02
C GLN A 223 -15.18 -24.16 -18.11
N ILE A 224 -13.99 -24.10 -18.69
CA ILE A 224 -12.73 -23.97 -17.94
C ILE A 224 -12.53 -22.51 -17.56
N LEU A 225 -12.46 -22.21 -16.26
CA LEU A 225 -12.29 -20.85 -15.74
C LEU A 225 -10.88 -20.56 -15.26
N GLY A 226 -10.16 -21.54 -14.73
CA GLY A 226 -8.82 -21.31 -14.19
C GLY A 226 -8.09 -22.58 -13.80
N ILE A 227 -6.76 -22.47 -13.67
CA ILE A 227 -5.87 -23.61 -13.44
C ILE A 227 -4.90 -23.27 -12.31
N HIS A 228 -4.84 -24.12 -11.30
CA HIS A 228 -3.96 -24.00 -10.14
C HIS A 228 -2.77 -24.95 -10.28
N THR A 229 -1.56 -24.40 -10.28
CA THR A 229 -0.32 -25.17 -10.41
C THR A 229 0.74 -24.72 -9.42
N TRP A 230 1.68 -25.60 -9.12
CA TRP A 230 2.89 -25.23 -8.40
C TRP A 230 4.05 -26.11 -8.85
N ASN A 231 4.78 -25.66 -9.88
CA ASN A 231 5.95 -26.37 -10.38
C ASN A 231 7.17 -26.15 -9.47
N GLN A 232 8.05 -27.14 -9.33
CA GLN A 232 9.34 -26.98 -8.64
C GLN A 232 10.49 -27.48 -9.49
N ALA A 233 11.47 -26.61 -9.79
CA ALA A 233 12.64 -26.99 -10.56
C ALA A 233 13.94 -26.53 -9.88
N ASN A 234 14.99 -27.33 -10.00
CA ASN A 234 16.37 -26.96 -9.64
C ASN A 234 17.03 -26.06 -10.71
N LEU A 235 16.33 -25.78 -11.80
CA LEU A 235 16.79 -25.00 -12.94
C LEU A 235 16.67 -23.49 -12.68
N ALA A 236 17.16 -22.68 -13.62
CA ALA A 236 17.11 -21.22 -13.56
C ALA A 236 15.72 -20.68 -13.18
N SER A 237 15.68 -19.56 -12.44
CA SER A 237 14.46 -18.95 -11.88
C SER A 237 13.39 -18.50 -12.89
N HIS A 238 13.60 -18.74 -14.19
CA HIS A 238 12.73 -18.31 -15.29
C HIS A 238 12.16 -19.48 -16.11
N THR A 239 12.34 -20.73 -15.67
CA THR A 239 11.76 -21.89 -16.37
C THR A 239 10.23 -21.91 -16.26
N ILE A 240 9.55 -22.42 -17.30
CA ILE A 240 8.09 -22.54 -17.34
C ILE A 240 7.64 -23.97 -17.68
N SER A 241 6.41 -24.32 -17.33
CA SER A 241 5.66 -25.41 -17.98
C SER A 241 4.70 -24.79 -19.01
N SER A 242 4.49 -25.46 -20.13
CA SER A 242 3.52 -25.04 -21.14
C SER A 242 2.55 -26.19 -21.40
N ILE A 243 1.25 -25.91 -21.39
CA ILE A 243 0.20 -26.91 -21.66
C ILE A 243 -0.67 -26.48 -22.82
N SER A 244 -1.24 -27.48 -23.50
CA SER A 244 -2.36 -27.31 -24.40
C SER A 244 -3.59 -28.00 -23.80
N ILE A 245 -4.72 -27.32 -23.80
CA ILE A 245 -6.05 -27.91 -23.59
C ILE A 245 -6.84 -27.74 -24.86
N GLU A 246 -7.32 -28.83 -25.45
CA GLU A 246 -8.02 -28.76 -26.73
C GLU A 246 -9.07 -29.85 -26.91
N ASN A 247 -9.99 -29.54 -27.82
CA ASN A 247 -10.93 -30.45 -28.47
C ASN A 247 -11.14 -30.01 -29.93
N SER A 248 -12.19 -30.50 -30.57
CA SER A 248 -12.50 -30.14 -31.97
C SER A 248 -12.92 -28.66 -32.16
N PHE A 249 -13.31 -27.95 -31.09
CA PHE A 249 -13.85 -26.60 -31.12
C PHE A 249 -12.86 -25.52 -30.66
N PHE A 250 -11.93 -25.84 -29.75
CA PHE A 250 -10.96 -24.87 -29.24
C PHE A 250 -9.58 -25.50 -28.97
N LYS A 251 -8.55 -24.65 -29.00
CA LYS A 251 -7.20 -24.95 -28.52
C LYS A 251 -6.67 -23.80 -27.66
N LEU A 252 -6.42 -24.10 -26.40
CA LEU A 252 -5.89 -23.18 -25.40
C LEU A 252 -4.45 -23.56 -25.07
N VAL A 253 -3.50 -22.69 -25.36
CA VAL A 253 -2.09 -22.84 -24.96
C VAL A 253 -1.78 -21.84 -23.85
N LYS A 254 -1.34 -22.32 -22.68
CA LYS A 254 -1.05 -21.48 -21.52
C LYS A 254 0.24 -21.90 -20.80
N ASN A 255 0.93 -20.90 -20.25
CA ASN A 255 2.23 -21.08 -19.61
C ASN A 255 2.14 -20.88 -18.10
N PHE A 256 2.97 -21.61 -17.35
CA PHE A 256 2.98 -21.62 -15.89
C PHE A 256 4.41 -21.53 -15.36
N GLY A 257 4.65 -20.70 -14.35
CA GLY A 257 5.96 -20.51 -13.74
C GLY A 257 6.28 -21.56 -12.66
N LEU A 258 7.32 -21.30 -11.88
CA LEU A 258 7.77 -22.15 -10.76
C LEU A 258 7.12 -21.82 -9.40
N ILE A 259 6.19 -20.87 -9.37
CA ILE A 259 5.54 -20.44 -8.13
C ILE A 259 4.12 -21.00 -8.04
N ASN A 260 3.67 -21.22 -6.81
CA ASN A 260 2.28 -21.59 -6.52
C ASN A 260 1.35 -20.49 -7.04
N THR A 261 0.60 -20.76 -8.11
CA THR A 261 -0.25 -19.77 -8.78
C THR A 261 -1.53 -20.38 -9.33
N PHE A 262 -2.61 -19.61 -9.22
CA PHE A 262 -3.84 -19.82 -9.95
C PHE A 262 -3.85 -18.87 -11.15
N GLN A 263 -4.16 -19.39 -12.33
CA GLN A 263 -4.21 -18.62 -13.56
C GLN A 263 -5.61 -18.66 -14.16
N ASP A 264 -6.25 -17.51 -14.29
CA ASP A 264 -7.52 -17.31 -14.97
C ASP A 264 -7.42 -17.70 -16.46
N ILE A 265 -8.50 -18.29 -16.99
CA ILE A 265 -8.69 -18.57 -18.42
C ILE A 265 -9.56 -17.48 -19.04
N GLN A 266 -9.07 -16.87 -20.13
CA GLN A 266 -9.78 -15.81 -20.84
C GLN A 266 -10.68 -16.36 -21.96
N ASN A 267 -10.36 -17.52 -22.53
CA ASN A 267 -11.19 -18.11 -23.58
C ASN A 267 -12.58 -18.52 -23.05
N GLU A 268 -13.58 -17.67 -23.27
CA GLU A 268 -14.97 -17.92 -22.87
C GLU A 268 -15.56 -19.18 -23.53
N ASN A 269 -15.00 -19.62 -24.67
CA ASN A 269 -15.45 -20.80 -25.41
C ASN A 269 -14.69 -22.09 -25.04
N ALA A 270 -13.86 -22.08 -23.98
CA ALA A 270 -13.17 -23.28 -23.49
C ALA A 270 -14.13 -24.24 -22.78
N LEU A 271 -15.10 -24.78 -23.52
CA LEU A 271 -16.13 -25.71 -23.06
C LEU A 271 -15.64 -27.15 -23.25
N CYS A 272 -15.61 -27.91 -22.16
CA CYS A 272 -15.27 -29.32 -22.18
C CYS A 272 -16.31 -30.14 -22.96
N ASP A 273 -15.83 -31.12 -23.69
CA ASP A 273 -16.56 -32.21 -24.36
C ASP A 273 -15.86 -33.55 -24.07
N ASP A 274 -16.33 -34.64 -24.66
CA ASP A 274 -15.80 -35.98 -24.44
C ASP A 274 -14.45 -36.25 -25.13
N GLN A 275 -13.97 -35.29 -25.92
CA GLN A 275 -12.66 -35.32 -26.58
C GLN A 275 -11.66 -34.33 -25.94
N THR A 276 -12.11 -33.55 -24.96
CA THR A 276 -11.30 -32.52 -24.33
C THR A 276 -10.16 -33.15 -23.57
N SER A 277 -8.97 -32.62 -23.83
CA SER A 277 -7.76 -33.18 -23.24
C SER A 277 -6.69 -32.14 -22.97
N LEU A 278 -5.87 -32.42 -21.95
CA LEU A 278 -4.76 -31.60 -21.52
C LEU A 278 -3.46 -32.38 -21.68
N TYR A 279 -2.46 -31.77 -22.31
CA TYR A 279 -1.12 -32.34 -22.46
C TYR A 279 -0.05 -31.25 -22.46
N LEU A 280 1.21 -31.64 -22.25
CA LEU A 280 2.34 -30.71 -22.22
C LEU A 280 2.91 -30.39 -23.60
N ASN A 281 3.36 -29.14 -23.74
CA ASN A 281 4.10 -28.68 -24.90
C ASN A 281 5.60 -28.67 -24.57
N THR A 282 6.36 -29.61 -25.14
CA THR A 282 7.82 -29.66 -24.99
C THR A 282 8.55 -28.71 -25.94
N GLN A 283 7.89 -28.32 -27.04
CA GLN A 283 8.40 -27.34 -27.99
C GLN A 283 7.86 -25.94 -27.69
N ALA A 284 8.52 -24.91 -28.23
CA ALA A 284 8.02 -23.55 -28.15
C ALA A 284 6.76 -23.41 -29.01
N ILE A 285 5.62 -23.19 -28.36
CA ILE A 285 4.34 -22.91 -28.99
C ILE A 285 3.87 -21.54 -28.54
N LYS A 286 3.28 -20.77 -29.47
CA LYS A 286 2.67 -19.48 -29.18
C LYS A 286 1.50 -19.67 -28.20
N GLN A 287 1.50 -18.92 -27.10
CA GLN A 287 0.40 -18.93 -26.14
C GLN A 287 -0.88 -18.35 -26.75
N SER A 288 -2.02 -18.94 -26.42
CA SER A 288 -3.34 -18.45 -26.85
C SER A 288 -3.75 -17.20 -26.05
N GLU A 289 -3.23 -17.07 -24.83
CA GLU A 289 -3.52 -15.97 -23.91
C GLU A 289 -2.35 -15.78 -22.93
N GLU A 290 -2.24 -14.57 -22.39
CA GLU A 290 -1.19 -14.22 -21.43
C GLU A 290 -1.42 -14.90 -20.07
N SER A 291 -0.33 -15.06 -19.32
CA SER A 291 -0.35 -15.61 -17.96
C SER A 291 0.21 -14.58 -16.98
N SER A 292 -0.47 -14.42 -15.85
CA SER A 292 -0.08 -13.46 -14.81
C SER A 292 1.34 -13.75 -14.32
N GLY A 293 2.19 -12.72 -14.34
CA GLY A 293 3.59 -12.82 -13.88
C GLY A 293 4.57 -13.44 -14.89
N LEU A 294 4.15 -13.75 -16.12
CA LEU A 294 4.99 -14.41 -17.14
C LEU A 294 5.18 -13.60 -18.43
N SER A 295 4.97 -12.28 -18.40
CA SER A 295 5.03 -11.40 -19.58
C SER A 295 6.40 -11.33 -20.28
N MET A 296 7.45 -11.91 -19.70
CA MET A 296 8.80 -11.98 -20.27
C MET A 296 9.15 -13.36 -20.87
N ALA A 297 8.27 -14.35 -20.73
CA ALA A 297 8.48 -15.67 -21.30
C ALA A 297 8.46 -15.59 -22.84
N ASN A 298 9.42 -16.24 -23.48
CA ASN A 298 9.56 -16.27 -24.93
C ASN A 298 10.02 -17.64 -25.42
N GLU A 299 10.30 -17.77 -26.71
CA GLU A 299 10.70 -19.03 -27.34
C GLU A 299 11.97 -19.64 -26.70
N LYS A 300 12.90 -18.78 -26.24
CA LYS A 300 14.16 -19.18 -25.60
C LYS A 300 14.00 -19.53 -24.11
N THR A 301 12.84 -19.29 -23.52
CA THR A 301 12.60 -19.63 -22.10
C THR A 301 12.67 -21.14 -21.91
N PRO A 302 13.50 -21.65 -20.97
CA PRO A 302 13.57 -23.07 -20.68
C PRO A 302 12.20 -23.65 -20.29
N ARG A 303 11.90 -24.87 -20.76
CA ARG A 303 10.62 -25.55 -20.49
C ARG A 303 10.84 -26.80 -19.66
N LEU A 304 9.98 -27.01 -18.67
CA LEU A 304 9.85 -28.28 -17.98
C LEU A 304 9.17 -29.30 -18.88
N ASP A 305 9.57 -30.56 -18.72
CA ASP A 305 8.93 -31.72 -19.32
C ASP A 305 7.79 -32.28 -18.44
N TYR A 306 7.35 -31.51 -17.44
CA TYR A 306 6.18 -31.81 -16.63
C TYR A 306 5.45 -30.55 -16.15
N ILE A 307 4.24 -30.73 -15.64
CA ILE A 307 3.49 -29.73 -14.87
C ILE A 307 2.97 -30.37 -13.59
N ASP A 308 3.03 -29.61 -12.50
CA ASP A 308 2.53 -30.02 -11.18
C ASP A 308 1.19 -29.33 -10.93
N LEU A 309 0.11 -30.06 -11.22
CA LEU A 309 -1.27 -29.56 -11.20
C LEU A 309 -1.93 -29.78 -9.83
N ILE A 310 -2.56 -28.74 -9.29
CA ILE A 310 -3.33 -28.79 -8.03
C ILE A 310 -4.82 -28.97 -8.31
N GLY A 311 -5.34 -28.30 -9.34
CA GLY A 311 -6.72 -28.45 -9.79
C GLY A 311 -7.12 -27.46 -10.88
N ILE A 312 -8.26 -27.73 -11.50
CA ILE A 312 -8.85 -26.92 -12.57
C ILE A 312 -10.25 -26.50 -12.14
N LEU A 313 -10.50 -25.19 -12.10
CA LEU A 313 -11.81 -24.63 -11.81
C LEU A 313 -12.69 -24.69 -13.06
N LEU A 314 -13.85 -25.31 -12.92
CA LEU A 314 -14.86 -25.48 -13.95
C LEU A 314 -16.18 -24.84 -13.52
N LEU A 315 -16.94 -24.32 -14.50
CA LEU A 315 -18.27 -23.76 -14.32
C LEU A 315 -19.29 -24.48 -15.21
N LYS A 316 -20.44 -24.82 -14.64
CA LYS A 316 -21.63 -25.25 -15.37
C LYS A 316 -22.77 -24.28 -15.14
N ASN A 317 -23.52 -24.01 -16.22
CA ASN A 317 -24.53 -22.95 -16.33
C ASN A 317 -23.87 -21.57 -16.16
N ASP A 318 -23.72 -20.81 -17.24
CA ASP A 318 -23.24 -19.43 -17.18
C ASP A 318 -24.44 -18.48 -17.19
N GLU A 319 -25.01 -18.23 -16.01
CA GLU A 319 -26.04 -17.22 -15.79
C GLU A 319 -25.42 -15.96 -15.18
N CYS A 320 -24.61 -15.24 -15.95
CA CYS A 320 -24.05 -13.97 -15.50
C CYS A 320 -25.14 -12.89 -15.37
N LYS A 321 -25.58 -12.64 -14.12
CA LYS A 321 -26.48 -11.52 -13.80
C LYS A 321 -25.66 -10.24 -13.68
N LYS A 322 -25.68 -9.38 -14.71
CA LYS A 322 -25.14 -8.01 -14.58
C LYS A 322 -25.91 -7.27 -13.49
N LEU A 323 -25.19 -6.85 -12.46
CA LEU A 323 -25.74 -6.05 -11.38
C LEU A 323 -25.92 -4.59 -11.81
N ASP A 324 -27.16 -4.20 -12.13
CA ASP A 324 -27.55 -2.78 -12.25
C ASP A 324 -27.94 -2.24 -10.87
N PHE A 325 -26.94 -2.09 -9.98
CA PHE A 325 -27.12 -1.51 -8.67
C PHE A 325 -26.47 -0.11 -8.63
N LYS A 326 -27.30 0.92 -8.41
CA LYS A 326 -26.90 2.34 -8.48
C LYS A 326 -26.64 3.00 -7.12
N ASN A 327 -26.93 2.32 -6.02
CA ASN A 327 -26.72 2.90 -4.69
C ASN A 327 -25.27 2.72 -4.24
N HIS A 328 -24.65 3.82 -3.84
CA HIS A 328 -23.33 3.81 -3.23
C HIS A 328 -23.42 3.46 -1.74
N LEU A 329 -22.40 2.76 -1.24
CA LEU A 329 -22.30 2.46 0.19
C LEU A 329 -22.05 3.76 0.96
N THR A 330 -22.87 4.06 1.96
CA THR A 330 -22.74 5.28 2.77
C THR A 330 -21.90 5.10 4.04
N ASN A 331 -21.64 3.85 4.44
CA ASN A 331 -20.88 3.52 5.65
C ASN A 331 -19.76 2.53 5.34
N THR A 332 -18.63 3.07 4.90
CA THR A 332 -17.35 2.36 4.83
C THR A 332 -16.75 2.39 6.24
N HIS A 333 -16.22 1.27 6.74
CA HIS A 333 -15.64 1.16 8.09
C HIS A 333 -14.26 1.88 8.16
N GLU A 334 -14.20 3.13 7.68
CA GLU A 334 -13.01 3.98 7.55
C GLU A 334 -12.31 4.22 8.89
N PHE A 335 -13.06 4.19 10.00
CA PHE A 335 -12.50 4.31 11.35
C PHE A 335 -11.52 3.19 11.72
N LEU A 336 -11.54 2.05 11.01
CA LEU A 336 -10.59 0.95 11.19
C LEU A 336 -9.27 1.20 10.46
N ILE A 337 -9.26 2.08 9.46
CA ILE A 337 -8.06 2.43 8.70
C ILE A 337 -7.13 3.21 9.65
N PRO A 338 -5.86 2.79 9.80
CA PRO A 338 -4.93 3.51 10.65
C PRO A 338 -4.71 4.94 10.13
N PRO A 339 -4.15 5.86 10.95
CA PRO A 339 -4.00 7.26 10.57
C PRO A 339 -2.86 7.46 9.55
N ILE A 340 -3.04 6.99 8.31
CA ILE A 340 -2.01 7.02 7.26
C ILE A 340 -1.65 8.45 6.87
N VAL A 341 -2.59 9.40 6.97
CA VAL A 341 -2.30 10.84 6.83
C VAL A 341 -1.23 11.28 7.82
N PHE A 342 -1.35 10.87 9.09
CA PHE A 342 -0.36 11.18 10.11
C PHE A 342 0.98 10.47 9.82
N TYR A 343 0.96 9.23 9.35
CA TYR A 343 2.18 8.53 8.93
C TYR A 343 2.90 9.25 7.78
N LYS A 344 2.15 9.78 6.81
CA LYS A 344 2.67 10.63 5.73
C LYS A 344 3.33 11.88 6.28
N GLU A 345 2.66 12.59 7.18
CA GLU A 345 3.20 13.79 7.81
C GLU A 345 4.49 13.48 8.58
N LEU A 346 4.51 12.41 9.38
CA LEU A 346 5.69 11.96 10.11
C LEU A 346 6.85 11.57 9.18
N ALA A 347 6.58 10.89 8.07
CA ALA A 347 7.61 10.48 7.12
C ALA A 347 8.20 11.68 6.36
N LEU A 348 7.36 12.63 5.93
CA LEU A 348 7.81 13.88 5.32
C LEU A 348 8.62 14.72 6.32
N GLU A 349 8.15 14.76 7.56
CA GLU A 349 8.83 15.38 8.68
C GLU A 349 10.21 14.74 8.91
N TYR A 350 10.28 13.40 8.98
CA TYR A 350 11.52 12.62 9.12
C TYR A 350 12.47 12.78 7.92
N HIS A 351 11.94 12.96 6.71
CA HIS A 351 12.76 13.22 5.53
C HIS A 351 13.38 14.61 5.59
N GLU A 352 12.59 15.64 5.96
CA GLU A 352 13.07 17.02 6.11
C GLU A 352 14.11 17.17 7.23
N LEU A 353 13.85 16.68 8.46
CA LEU A 353 14.65 15.55 8.91
C LEU A 353 16.15 15.46 8.71
N THR A 354 16.41 14.36 8.02
CA THR A 354 17.66 13.86 7.48
C THR A 354 18.28 14.74 6.41
N ARG A 355 17.49 15.61 5.75
CA ARG A 355 17.97 16.50 4.69
C ARG A 355 18.47 17.84 5.21
N LEU A 356 17.87 18.33 6.29
CA LEU A 356 18.43 19.42 7.08
C LEU A 356 19.47 18.81 8.04
N ASP A 357 20.54 19.56 8.36
CA ASP A 357 21.29 19.28 9.59
C ASP A 357 20.24 19.13 10.70
N THR A 358 20.23 17.98 11.39
CA THR A 358 19.31 17.57 12.49
C THR A 358 18.95 18.74 13.41
N GLN A 359 19.89 19.67 13.59
CA GLN A 359 19.76 20.87 14.40
C GLN A 359 18.79 21.93 13.85
N THR A 360 18.71 22.09 12.53
CA THR A 360 17.86 23.09 11.86
C THR A 360 16.40 22.66 11.85
N PHE A 361 16.16 21.36 11.72
CA PHE A 361 14.82 20.77 11.80
C PHE A 361 14.24 20.79 13.22
N LEU A 362 15.03 20.44 14.25
CA LEU A 362 14.53 20.48 15.64
C LEU A 362 14.06 21.89 16.03
N GLN A 363 14.59 22.90 15.34
CA GLN A 363 14.20 24.28 15.52
C GLN A 363 12.93 24.68 14.74
N SER A 364 12.51 23.94 13.70
CA SER A 364 11.22 24.15 13.02
C SER A 364 10.07 23.41 13.73
N GLN A 365 10.33 22.23 14.30
CA GLN A 365 9.31 21.48 15.05
C GLN A 365 8.88 22.16 16.35
N ASN A 366 9.79 22.83 17.04
CA ASN A 366 9.41 23.65 18.19
C ASN A 366 8.43 24.78 17.81
N HIS A 367 8.46 25.26 16.56
CA HIS A 367 7.53 26.28 16.07
C HIS A 367 6.16 25.68 15.69
N ASN A 368 6.13 24.49 15.09
CA ASN A 368 4.89 23.80 14.73
C ASN A 368 4.15 23.23 15.95
N LEU A 369 4.88 22.71 16.94
CA LEU A 369 4.33 22.24 18.21
C LEU A 369 3.68 23.40 18.99
N LEU A 370 4.32 24.56 19.08
CA LEU A 370 3.74 25.76 19.69
C LEU A 370 2.48 26.24 18.96
N ARG A 371 2.44 26.12 17.63
CA ARG A 371 1.27 26.48 16.83
C ARG A 371 0.12 25.49 17.03
N PHE A 372 0.41 24.20 17.13
CA PHE A 372 -0.56 23.15 17.43
C PHE A 372 -1.15 23.29 18.85
N LEU A 373 -0.30 23.51 19.85
CA LEU A 373 -0.72 23.72 21.25
C LEU A 373 -1.58 24.98 21.40
N ASN A 374 -1.25 26.05 20.67
CA ASN A 374 -2.07 27.27 20.60
C ASN A 374 -3.40 27.03 19.86
N HIS A 375 -3.40 26.24 18.78
CA HIS A 375 -4.62 25.89 18.06
C HIS A 375 -5.58 25.03 18.93
N LYS A 376 -5.05 24.24 19.85
CA LYS A 376 -5.81 23.35 20.75
C LYS A 376 -6.06 23.93 22.15
N ASN A 377 -5.65 25.16 22.46
CA ASN A 377 -5.73 25.78 23.79
C ASN A 377 -5.03 24.99 24.93
N LEU A 378 -4.00 24.20 24.63
CA LEU A 378 -3.31 23.32 25.59
C LEU A 378 -2.08 23.95 26.26
N GLN A 379 -1.93 25.28 26.18
CA GLN A 379 -0.73 26.00 26.61
C GLN A 379 -0.48 25.89 28.12
N LYS A 380 -1.55 25.95 28.93
CA LYS A 380 -1.49 25.85 30.39
C LYS A 380 -1.07 24.47 30.90
N GLU A 381 -1.48 23.40 30.23
CA GLU A 381 -1.12 22.02 30.63
C GLU A 381 0.35 21.74 30.36
N TYR A 382 0.88 22.24 29.24
CA TYR A 382 2.30 22.17 28.94
C TYR A 382 3.14 22.98 29.95
N GLU A 383 2.71 24.20 30.30
CA GLU A 383 3.37 25.00 31.34
C GLU A 383 3.34 24.30 32.72
N THR A 384 2.24 23.61 33.04
CA THR A 384 2.10 22.83 34.28
C THR A 384 3.05 21.63 34.30
N PHE A 385 3.21 20.93 33.17
CA PHE A 385 4.15 19.82 33.01
C PHE A 385 5.62 20.25 33.16
N ILE A 386 5.98 21.42 32.60
CA ILE A 386 7.32 22.00 32.76
C ILE A 386 7.55 22.47 34.21
N HIS A 387 6.53 23.01 34.88
CA HIS A 387 6.65 23.41 36.28
C HIS A 387 6.90 22.23 37.23
N GLN A 388 6.46 21.03 36.87
CA GLN A 388 6.70 19.79 37.63
C GLN A 388 8.11 19.20 37.39
N ASN A 389 8.77 19.56 36.29
CA ASN A 389 10.13 19.13 35.96
C ASN A 389 11.09 20.33 36.02
N ASN A 390 11.86 20.44 37.12
CA ASN A 390 12.75 21.57 37.52
C ASN A 390 13.86 22.02 36.53
N GLN A 391 13.77 21.77 35.22
CA GLN A 391 14.77 22.14 34.21
C GLN A 391 14.19 23.11 33.17
N LEU A 392 14.84 24.27 33.02
CA LEU A 392 14.51 25.28 32.01
C LEU A 392 15.05 24.86 30.63
N TYR A 393 14.17 24.73 29.64
CA TYR A 393 14.53 24.45 28.24
C TYR A 393 14.11 25.60 27.31
N GLY A 394 14.78 25.75 26.16
CA GLY A 394 14.46 26.75 25.15
C GLY A 394 15.53 27.82 24.91
N ALA A 395 16.77 27.60 25.36
CA ALA A 395 17.89 28.51 25.06
C ALA A 395 18.14 28.65 23.55
N SER A 396 17.91 27.59 22.76
CA SER A 396 18.03 27.61 21.30
C SER A 396 17.04 28.60 20.67
N LEU A 397 15.77 28.58 21.10
CA LEU A 397 14.74 29.53 20.67
C LEU A 397 15.13 30.97 21.02
N ARG A 398 15.62 31.20 22.25
CA ARG A 398 16.07 32.53 22.67
C ARG A 398 17.28 33.03 21.90
N ILE A 399 18.14 32.17 21.35
CA ILE A 399 19.26 32.56 20.47
C ILE A 399 18.76 32.89 19.06
N LYS A 400 17.74 32.18 18.56
CA LYS A 400 17.09 32.47 17.28
C LYS A 400 16.21 33.70 17.28
N GLU A 401 15.61 34.02 18.42
CA GLU A 401 14.85 35.25 18.59
C GLU A 401 15.74 36.49 18.64
N ARG A 402 17.07 36.33 18.72
CA ARG A 402 18.01 37.46 18.66
C ARG A 402 17.94 38.16 17.31
N LEU A 403 18.12 39.47 17.37
CA LEU A 403 18.16 40.34 16.19
C LEU A 403 19.15 39.84 15.12
N SER A 404 20.32 39.33 15.52
CA SER A 404 21.32 38.80 14.60
C SER A 404 20.78 37.64 13.75
N TYR A 405 20.02 36.72 14.34
CA TYR A 405 19.50 35.57 13.63
C TYR A 405 18.37 35.99 12.66
N LYS A 406 17.41 36.79 13.14
CA LYS A 406 16.29 37.31 12.33
C LYS A 406 16.76 38.12 11.11
N LEU A 407 17.80 38.96 11.29
CA LEU A 407 18.35 39.74 10.17
C LEU A 407 19.02 38.84 9.13
N GLY A 408 19.69 37.77 9.54
CA GLY A 408 20.31 36.82 8.62
C GLY A 408 19.32 35.98 7.81
N GLU A 409 18.18 35.61 8.39
CA GLU A 409 17.10 34.92 7.67
C GLU A 409 16.53 35.79 6.54
N VAL A 410 16.38 37.10 6.78
CA VAL A 410 15.97 38.07 5.75
C VAL A 410 16.99 38.13 4.61
N ILE A 411 18.29 38.17 4.93
CA ILE A 411 19.36 38.15 3.93
C ILE A 411 19.26 36.87 3.10
N MET A 412 19.22 35.71 3.75
CA MET A 412 19.23 34.40 3.08
C MET A 412 17.99 34.17 2.20
N LYS A 413 16.80 34.58 2.65
CA LYS A 413 15.55 34.41 1.91
C LYS A 413 15.54 35.23 0.62
N ASN A 414 16.06 36.45 0.68
CA ASN A 414 15.96 37.42 -0.40
C ASN A 414 17.22 37.49 -1.28
N SER A 415 18.33 36.83 -0.89
CA SER A 415 19.57 36.80 -1.67
C SER A 415 19.57 35.81 -2.84
N LYS A 416 18.46 35.10 -3.10
CA LYS A 416 18.36 34.05 -4.13
C LYS A 416 17.90 34.56 -5.50
N SER A 417 17.48 35.81 -5.62
CA SER A 417 17.06 36.41 -6.88
C SER A 417 17.47 37.88 -6.97
N TYR A 418 17.71 38.37 -8.19
CA TYR A 418 18.10 39.76 -8.44
C TYR A 418 17.07 40.77 -7.87
N LEU A 419 15.77 40.52 -8.07
CA LEU A 419 14.69 41.33 -7.49
C LEU A 419 14.59 41.20 -5.96
N GLY A 420 14.98 40.05 -5.40
CA GLY A 420 15.03 39.85 -3.95
C GLY A 420 16.12 40.71 -3.28
N TYR A 421 17.27 40.88 -3.93
CA TYR A 421 18.38 41.67 -3.39
C TYR A 421 18.00 43.12 -3.10
N PHE A 422 17.25 43.76 -4.00
CA PHE A 422 16.75 45.13 -3.81
C PHE A 422 15.76 45.27 -2.65
N LYS A 423 15.06 44.19 -2.27
CA LYS A 423 14.09 44.19 -1.15
C LYS A 423 14.75 44.05 0.22
N ILE A 424 16.00 43.59 0.29
CA ILE A 424 16.71 43.32 1.56
C ILE A 424 16.73 44.53 2.51
N PRO A 425 17.10 45.75 2.10
CA PRO A 425 17.16 46.89 3.02
C PRO A 425 15.83 47.23 3.69
N PHE A 426 14.72 47.11 2.94
CA PHE A 426 13.37 47.39 3.42
C PHE A 426 12.90 46.32 4.42
N GLU A 427 13.09 45.04 4.08
CA GLU A 427 12.72 43.93 4.96
C GLU A 427 13.55 43.90 6.26
N LEU A 428 14.86 44.23 6.18
CA LEU A 428 15.71 44.34 7.37
C LEU A 428 15.22 45.45 8.31
N ARG A 429 14.80 46.60 7.77
CA ARG A 429 14.23 47.70 8.56
C ARG A 429 12.93 47.28 9.25
N LYS A 430 12.05 46.57 8.54
CA LYS A 430 10.78 46.05 9.06
C LYS A 430 11.02 45.08 10.22
N VAL A 431 11.89 44.09 10.04
CA VAL A 431 12.23 43.09 11.08
C VAL A 431 12.89 43.74 12.28
N LYS A 432 13.81 44.69 12.08
CA LYS A 432 14.44 45.44 13.17
C LYS A 432 13.40 46.21 14.00
N LYS A 433 12.47 46.93 13.35
CA LYS A 433 11.41 47.69 14.05
C LYS A 433 10.49 46.76 14.85
N ALA A 434 10.08 45.63 14.27
CA ALA A 434 9.23 44.65 14.95
C ALA A 434 9.94 44.02 16.17
N HIS A 435 11.22 43.67 16.03
CA HIS A 435 12.01 43.09 17.13
C HIS A 435 12.13 44.03 18.34
N PHE A 436 12.40 45.32 18.11
CA PHE A 436 12.47 46.30 19.21
C PHE A 436 11.10 46.64 19.81
N LYS A 437 10.00 46.47 19.06
CA LYS A 437 8.64 46.58 19.62
C LYS A 437 8.37 45.41 20.57
N GLN A 438 8.66 44.18 20.12
CA GLN A 438 8.48 42.95 20.92
C GLN A 438 9.36 42.91 22.17
N GLN A 439 10.60 43.42 22.12
CA GLN A 439 11.48 43.46 23.30
C GLN A 439 10.98 44.38 24.42
N LYS A 440 10.12 45.37 24.14
CA LYS A 440 9.53 46.22 25.19
C LYS A 440 8.50 45.48 26.05
N ASP A 441 7.93 44.40 25.52
CA ASP A 441 6.85 43.63 26.16
C ASP A 441 7.36 42.38 26.91
N VAL A 442 8.64 42.01 26.75
CA VAL A 442 9.24 40.81 27.38
C VAL A 442 9.99 41.19 28.67
N LYS A 443 9.41 40.89 29.84
CA LYS A 443 10.06 41.09 31.15
C LYS A 443 10.88 39.86 31.61
N ASN A 444 12.05 40.13 32.20
CA ASN A 444 12.87 39.30 33.09
C ASN A 444 12.90 37.77 32.85
N LEU A 445 13.40 37.34 31.69
CA LEU A 445 13.75 35.94 31.46
C LEU A 445 15.07 35.57 32.19
N PRO A 446 15.20 34.35 32.76
CA PRO A 446 16.45 33.89 33.39
C PRO A 446 17.66 33.98 32.44
N PRO A 447 18.91 34.06 32.94
CA PRO A 447 20.10 34.09 32.09
C PRO A 447 20.16 32.86 31.17
N LEU A 448 20.63 33.02 29.92
CA LEU A 448 20.70 31.87 28.99
C LEU A 448 21.50 30.68 29.54
N LYS A 449 22.50 30.94 30.40
CA LYS A 449 23.33 29.92 31.04
C LYS A 449 22.56 29.03 32.04
N SER A 450 21.39 29.46 32.52
CA SER A 450 20.56 28.70 33.47
C SER A 450 19.66 27.67 32.79
N TYR A 451 19.75 27.51 31.47
CA TYR A 451 18.93 26.59 30.69
C TYR A 451 19.70 25.29 30.45
N ALA A 452 19.01 24.15 30.61
CA ALA A 452 19.59 22.82 30.44
C ALA A 452 20.13 22.61 29.00
N ASP A 453 19.48 23.20 28.00
CA ASP A 453 19.91 23.15 26.59
C ASP A 453 20.97 24.20 26.21
N TYR A 454 21.49 24.99 27.15
CA TYR A 454 22.39 26.12 26.83
C TYR A 454 23.64 25.73 26.06
N LYS A 455 24.33 24.64 26.44
CA LYS A 455 25.55 24.18 25.75
C LYS A 455 25.27 23.84 24.29
N HIS A 456 24.16 23.15 24.02
CA HIS A 456 23.71 22.82 22.67
C HIS A 456 23.22 24.05 21.90
N ALA A 457 22.54 24.98 22.57
CA ALA A 457 22.04 26.22 21.97
C ALA A 457 23.16 27.14 21.46
N GLN A 458 24.39 27.03 21.97
CA GLN A 458 25.53 27.80 21.43
C GLN A 458 25.84 27.45 19.98
N ILE A 459 25.48 26.25 19.53
CA ILE A 459 25.67 25.83 18.14
C ILE A 459 24.77 26.63 17.19
N ALA A 460 23.62 27.17 17.65
CA ALA A 460 22.82 28.09 16.84
C ALA A 460 23.60 29.36 16.42
N LYS A 461 24.73 29.67 17.07
CA LYS A 461 25.64 30.76 16.67
C LYS A 461 26.55 30.41 15.49
N THR A 462 26.68 29.13 15.14
CA THR A 462 27.44 28.67 13.97
C THR A 462 26.56 28.56 12.73
N HIS A 463 25.23 28.70 12.87
CA HIS A 463 24.28 28.64 11.76
C HIS A 463 24.46 29.81 10.80
N LEU A 464 24.25 29.56 9.50
CA LEU A 464 24.41 30.58 8.46
C LEU A 464 23.60 31.86 8.71
N PRO A 465 22.30 31.83 9.09
CA PRO A 465 21.55 33.05 9.41
C PRO A 465 22.18 33.86 10.55
N TYR A 466 22.60 33.20 11.64
CA TYR A 466 23.27 33.89 12.73
C TYR A 466 24.57 34.56 12.27
N LEU A 467 25.40 33.84 11.49
CA LEU A 467 26.67 34.36 10.99
C LEU A 467 26.47 35.58 10.06
N LEU A 468 25.52 35.50 9.13
CA LEU A 468 25.22 36.57 8.18
C LEU A 468 24.68 37.82 8.90
N GLY A 469 23.70 37.68 9.78
CA GLY A 469 23.14 38.82 10.48
C GLY A 469 24.06 39.36 11.58
N ASN A 470 24.93 38.54 12.17
CA ASN A 470 25.99 39.02 13.05
C ASN A 470 27.02 39.86 12.27
N ALA A 471 27.42 39.45 11.06
CA ALA A 471 28.28 40.24 10.20
C ALA A 471 27.65 41.59 9.79
N LEU A 472 26.34 41.59 9.51
CA LEU A 472 25.57 42.83 9.28
C LEU A 472 25.59 43.75 10.50
N LEU A 473 25.34 43.22 11.70
CA LEU A 473 25.38 44.01 12.94
C LEU A 473 26.78 44.55 13.23
N GLN A 474 27.83 43.79 12.97
CA GLN A 474 29.21 44.26 13.08
C GLN A 474 29.51 45.39 12.10
N ALA A 475 29.09 45.26 10.84
CA ALA A 475 29.20 46.34 9.85
C ALA A 475 28.42 47.60 10.27
N SER A 476 27.28 47.45 10.95
CA SER A 476 26.51 48.59 11.46
C SER A 476 27.18 49.37 12.59
N ARG A 477 28.19 48.77 13.26
CA ARG A 477 28.92 49.33 14.40
C ARG A 477 30.25 49.98 14.02
N THR A 478 30.66 49.91 12.76
CA THR A 478 31.92 50.54 12.31
C THR A 478 31.78 52.06 12.19
N PRO A 479 32.86 52.84 12.46
CA PRO A 479 32.87 54.29 12.27
C PRO A 479 32.40 54.69 10.87
N PHE A 480 31.59 55.76 10.79
CA PHE A 480 31.02 56.29 9.55
C PHE A 480 30.29 55.25 8.68
N LYS A 481 29.89 54.09 9.24
CA LYS A 481 29.24 52.99 8.52
C LYS A 481 30.08 52.40 7.36
N LEU A 482 31.40 52.61 7.36
CA LEU A 482 32.31 52.12 6.31
C LEU A 482 32.31 50.58 6.19
N GLY A 483 31.91 49.87 7.25
CA GLY A 483 31.73 48.42 7.26
C GLY A 483 30.73 47.91 6.22
N TYR A 484 29.76 48.72 5.80
CA TYR A 484 28.81 48.33 4.75
C TYR A 484 29.46 48.24 3.37
N LEU A 485 30.54 48.98 3.11
CA LEU A 485 31.28 48.92 1.82
C LEU A 485 31.89 47.53 1.58
N THR A 486 32.36 46.89 2.66
CA THR A 486 32.97 45.55 2.61
C THR A 486 31.97 44.42 2.91
N LEU A 487 30.73 44.77 3.29
CA LEU A 487 29.73 43.81 3.73
C LEU A 487 29.33 42.80 2.64
N PRO A 488 29.09 43.18 1.37
CA PRO A 488 28.74 42.20 0.33
C PRO A 488 29.82 41.11 0.15
N PHE A 489 31.09 41.51 0.15
CA PHE A 489 32.23 40.58 0.06
C PHE A 489 32.33 39.68 1.30
N LYS A 490 32.10 40.22 2.50
CA LYS A 490 32.08 39.45 3.74
C LYS A 490 30.94 38.44 3.78
N LEU A 491 29.72 38.84 3.40
CA LEU A 491 28.57 37.93 3.33
C LEU A 491 28.80 36.82 2.29
N LYS A 492 29.35 37.16 1.12
CA LYS A 492 29.74 36.17 0.09
C LYS A 492 30.78 35.18 0.62
N LYS A 493 31.82 35.66 1.30
CA LYS A 493 32.87 34.81 1.90
C LYS A 493 32.30 33.91 2.99
N ILE A 494 31.41 34.42 3.85
CA ILE A 494 30.73 33.62 4.89
C ILE A 494 29.89 32.51 4.25
N ALA A 495 29.09 32.83 3.24
CA ALA A 495 28.27 31.84 2.53
C ALA A 495 29.12 30.78 1.80
N GLN A 496 30.20 31.19 1.14
CA GLN A 496 31.13 30.27 0.46
C GLN A 496 31.87 29.35 1.44
N ASN A 497 32.37 29.89 2.55
CA ASN A 497 33.04 29.09 3.57
C ASN A 497 32.08 28.12 4.26
N TYR A 498 30.83 28.54 4.47
CA TYR A 498 29.77 27.66 4.98
C TYR A 498 29.53 26.50 4.00
N LYS A 499 29.41 26.76 2.69
CA LYS A 499 29.25 25.76 1.62
C LYS A 499 30.50 24.90 1.31
N LYS A 500 31.64 25.19 1.95
CA LYS A 500 32.87 24.37 1.86
C LYS A 500 33.04 23.47 3.08
N LYS A 501 32.41 23.84 4.19
CA LYS A 501 32.46 23.12 5.46
C LYS A 501 31.35 22.07 5.58
N PHE A 502 30.35 22.18 4.72
CA PHE A 502 29.18 21.34 4.49
C PHE A 502 28.93 21.33 2.97
#